data_AF-A0A8T7EXV5-F1
#
_entry.id   AF-A0A8T7EXV5-F1
#
_cell.length_a   1.000
_cell.length_b   1.000
_cell.length_c   1.000
_cell.angle_alpha   90.00
_cell.angle_beta   90.00
_cell.angle_gamma   90.00
#
_symmetry.space_group_name_H-M   'P 1'
#
loop_
_entity.id
_entity.type
_entity.pdbx_description
1 polymer ?
#
loop_
_entity_poly.entity_id
_entity_poly.type
_entity_poly.pdbx_seq_one_letter_code
_entity_poly.pdbx_strand_id
1 'polypeptide(L)'
;MNEIGREQARLLAGALRDIPFDRAVSSDSIRAVETIKIALGDRPIEVETDPNLREFNAGAFEGLTWDEIRAQYPDAVTRMNSDWFGFVFPGGESRGQMAERAAAAVQRLLDDGRGSHILIGAHGMSVRGILHHHFPAGRRASHGLYSGSRTPASRFSGRSARISRWCNSRRCGAPSGRRRLT
;
A
#
# COMPACT_ATOMS: atom_id res chain seq x y z
N MET A 1 15.41 4.39 -5.08
CA MET A 1 15.33 3.55 -3.85
C MET A 1 16.74 3.34 -3.28
N ASN A 2 16.91 3.04 -1.98
CA ASN A 2 18.22 2.68 -1.40
C ASN A 2 18.43 1.15 -1.37
N GLU A 3 19.62 0.69 -0.99
CA GLU A 3 19.94 -0.76 -1.03
C GLU A 3 19.07 -1.59 -0.09
N ILE A 4 18.75 -1.07 1.10
CA ILE A 4 17.84 -1.74 2.04
C ILE A 4 16.46 -1.95 1.38
N GLY A 5 15.96 -0.95 0.66
CA GLY A 5 14.69 -1.05 -0.06
C GLY A 5 14.74 -2.08 -1.19
N ARG A 6 15.84 -2.14 -1.94
CA ARG A 6 16.05 -3.17 -2.97
C ARG A 6 16.06 -4.57 -2.37
N GLU A 7 16.74 -4.76 -1.25
CA GLU A 7 16.77 -6.05 -0.57
C GLU A 7 15.39 -6.48 -0.06
N GLN A 8 14.62 -5.53 0.48
CA GLN A 8 13.23 -5.78 0.85
C GLN A 8 12.37 -6.19 -0.36
N ALA A 9 12.58 -5.56 -1.52
CA ALA A 9 11.88 -5.93 -2.74
C ALA A 9 12.27 -7.33 -3.24
N ARG A 10 13.53 -7.76 -3.10
CA ARG A 10 13.98 -9.14 -3.40
C ARG A 10 13.34 -10.16 -2.47
N LEU A 11 13.26 -9.87 -1.17
CA LEU A 11 12.56 -10.71 -0.21
C LEU A 11 11.06 -10.83 -0.54
N LEU A 12 10.45 -9.73 -0.98
CA LEU A 12 9.07 -9.71 -1.46
C LEU A 12 8.91 -10.62 -2.69
N ALA A 13 9.83 -10.57 -3.66
CA ALA A 13 9.81 -11.46 -4.84
C ALA A 13 9.76 -12.94 -4.43
N GLY A 14 10.59 -13.32 -3.45
CA GLY A 14 10.58 -14.67 -2.88
C GLY A 14 9.25 -15.04 -2.21
N ALA A 15 8.65 -14.10 -1.47
CA ALA A 15 7.37 -14.34 -0.80
C ALA A 15 6.17 -14.44 -1.75
N LEU A 16 6.25 -13.81 -2.92
CA LEU A 16 5.19 -13.79 -3.92
C LEU A 16 5.43 -14.77 -5.08
N ARG A 17 6.47 -15.63 -4.99
CA ARG A 17 6.89 -16.54 -6.08
C ARG A 17 5.75 -17.40 -6.62
N ASP A 18 4.95 -17.96 -5.73
CA ASP A 18 3.91 -18.94 -6.08
C ASP A 18 2.55 -18.31 -6.42
N ILE A 19 2.47 -16.98 -6.48
CA ILE A 19 1.23 -16.28 -6.83
C ILE A 19 1.20 -16.06 -8.35
N PRO A 20 0.21 -16.59 -9.08
CA PRO A 20 0.12 -16.46 -10.53
C PRO A 20 -0.49 -15.10 -10.89
N PHE A 21 0.29 -14.02 -10.74
CA PHE A 21 -0.17 -12.69 -11.14
C PHE A 21 -0.47 -12.64 -12.64
N ASP A 22 -1.62 -12.06 -12.97
CA ASP A 22 -2.04 -11.80 -14.35
C ASP A 22 -1.70 -10.36 -14.78
N ARG A 23 -1.62 -9.46 -13.80
CA ARG A 23 -1.38 -8.02 -14.00
C ARG A 23 -0.58 -7.42 -12.87
N ALA A 24 0.14 -6.35 -13.18
CA ALA A 24 0.80 -5.52 -12.20
C ALA A 24 0.46 -4.05 -12.47
N VAL A 25 -0.02 -3.36 -11.44
CA VAL A 25 -0.34 -1.93 -11.49
C VAL A 25 0.40 -1.23 -10.35
N SER A 26 1.07 -0.13 -10.62
CA SER A 26 1.82 0.62 -9.63
C SER A 26 1.41 2.08 -9.64
N SER A 27 1.63 2.81 -8.55
CA SER A 27 1.83 4.25 -8.68
C SER A 27 3.03 4.49 -9.60
N ASP A 28 2.98 5.57 -10.36
CA ASP A 28 4.06 6.01 -11.26
C ASP A 28 5.28 6.59 -10.51
N SER A 29 5.29 6.54 -9.17
CA SER A 29 6.49 6.84 -8.41
C SER A 29 7.59 5.84 -8.74
N ILE A 30 8.77 6.33 -9.13
CA ILE A 30 9.96 5.50 -9.47
C ILE A 30 10.19 4.40 -8.43
N ARG A 31 10.11 4.73 -7.14
CA ARG A 31 10.30 3.76 -6.04
C ARG A 31 9.29 2.61 -6.04
N ALA A 32 8.04 2.88 -6.40
CA ALA A 32 6.97 1.88 -6.40
C ALA A 32 7.11 0.96 -7.63
N VAL A 33 7.34 1.56 -8.81
CA VAL A 33 7.63 0.82 -10.05
C VAL A 33 8.86 -0.07 -9.88
N GLU A 34 9.95 0.47 -9.32
CA GLU A 34 11.20 -0.30 -9.06
C GLU A 34 10.94 -1.47 -8.11
N THR A 35 10.12 -1.27 -7.06
CA THR A 35 9.74 -2.35 -6.13
C THR A 35 8.95 -3.45 -6.84
N ILE A 36 7.95 -3.09 -7.65
CA ILE A 36 7.10 -4.05 -8.38
C ILE A 36 7.91 -4.82 -9.41
N LYS A 37 8.79 -4.15 -10.16
CA LYS A 37 9.69 -4.79 -11.12
C LYS A 37 10.59 -5.84 -10.44
N ILE A 38 11.21 -5.49 -9.31
CA ILE A 38 12.01 -6.46 -8.55
C ILE A 38 11.14 -7.62 -8.02
N ALA A 39 9.92 -7.32 -7.54
CA ALA A 39 9.00 -8.34 -7.02
C ALA A 39 8.50 -9.32 -8.10
N LEU A 40 8.31 -8.84 -9.33
CA LEU A 40 7.95 -9.66 -10.48
C LEU A 40 9.10 -10.53 -10.96
N GLY A 41 10.35 -10.03 -10.90
CA GLY A 41 11.50 -10.72 -11.47
C GLY A 41 11.35 -10.88 -12.98
N ASP A 42 11.62 -12.07 -13.51
CA ASP A 42 11.60 -12.36 -14.94
C ASP A 42 10.21 -12.73 -15.49
N ARG A 43 9.14 -12.49 -14.72
CA ARG A 43 7.77 -12.78 -15.19
C ARG A 43 7.42 -11.84 -16.34
N PRO A 44 6.77 -12.33 -17.42
CA PRO A 44 6.41 -11.52 -18.58
C PRO A 44 5.14 -10.69 -18.31
N ILE A 45 5.18 -9.84 -17.28
CA ILE A 45 4.07 -9.00 -16.85
C ILE A 45 4.55 -7.55 -16.88
N GLU A 46 3.97 -6.75 -17.77
CA GLU A 46 4.22 -5.32 -17.83
C GLU A 46 3.64 -4.60 -16.61
N VAL A 47 4.36 -3.59 -16.13
CA VAL A 47 3.92 -2.76 -14.99
C VAL A 47 3.13 -1.58 -15.53
N GLU A 48 1.80 -1.65 -15.43
CA GLU A 48 0.91 -0.52 -15.68
C GLU A 48 1.07 0.53 -14.57
N THR A 49 0.92 1.82 -14.89
CA THR A 49 1.01 2.89 -13.89
C THR A 49 -0.30 3.66 -13.74
N ASP A 50 -0.77 3.86 -12.51
CA ASP A 50 -1.90 4.71 -12.17
C ASP A 50 -1.49 5.77 -11.12
N PRO A 51 -1.43 7.07 -11.48
CA PRO A 51 -1.13 8.15 -10.55
C PRO A 51 -2.08 8.22 -9.34
N ASN A 52 -3.30 7.68 -9.44
CA ASN A 52 -4.25 7.63 -8.33
C ASN A 52 -3.83 6.68 -7.21
N LEU A 53 -2.78 5.88 -7.40
CA LEU A 53 -2.16 5.04 -6.35
C LEU A 53 -1.03 5.76 -5.59
N ARG A 54 -0.71 7.02 -5.94
CA ARG A 54 0.31 7.84 -5.26
C ARG A 54 -0.05 8.10 -3.79
N GLU A 55 0.97 8.42 -3.00
CA GLU A 55 0.82 8.90 -1.64
C GLU A 55 0.13 10.27 -1.64
N PHE A 56 -0.40 10.72 -0.50
CA PHE A 56 -1.00 12.05 -0.42
C PHE A 56 0.02 13.12 -0.81
N ASN A 57 -0.41 14.08 -1.63
CA ASN A 57 0.35 15.28 -1.94
C ASN A 57 0.32 16.22 -0.73
N ALA A 58 1.48 16.41 -0.08
CA ALA A 58 1.59 17.28 1.09
C ALA A 58 1.76 18.77 0.70
N GLY A 59 1.77 19.08 -0.61
CA GLY A 59 1.83 20.43 -1.15
C GLY A 59 3.01 21.22 -0.58
N ALA A 60 2.71 22.38 0.00
CA ALA A 60 3.69 23.27 0.62
C ALA A 60 4.48 22.63 1.78
N PHE A 61 4.05 21.49 2.32
CA PHE A 61 4.78 20.79 3.38
C PHE A 61 5.83 19.80 2.82
N GLU A 62 5.84 19.55 1.51
CA GLU A 62 6.84 18.65 0.91
C GLU A 62 8.25 19.21 1.08
N GLY A 63 9.18 18.34 1.51
CA GLY A 63 10.58 18.70 1.72
C GLY A 63 10.88 19.45 3.01
N LEU A 64 9.86 19.91 3.75
CA LEU A 64 10.05 20.58 5.03
C LEU A 64 10.19 19.59 6.19
N THR A 65 11.03 19.96 7.16
CA THR A 65 11.08 19.31 8.47
C THR A 65 9.88 19.71 9.32
N TRP A 66 9.64 18.94 10.38
CA TRP A 66 8.51 19.23 11.28
C TRP A 66 8.69 20.53 12.06
N ASP A 67 9.93 20.94 12.34
CA ASP A 67 10.24 22.22 12.99
C ASP A 67 9.96 23.40 12.05
N GLU A 68 10.36 23.27 10.77
CA GLU A 68 10.06 24.27 9.74
C GLU A 68 8.56 24.42 9.51
N ILE A 69 7.80 23.32 9.46
CA ILE A 69 6.34 23.38 9.30
C ILE A 69 5.69 24.08 10.50
N ARG A 70 6.13 23.80 11.72
CA ARG A 70 5.61 24.48 12.93
C ARG A 70 5.94 25.97 12.94
N ALA A 71 7.12 26.35 12.45
CA ALA A 71 7.55 27.75 12.39
C ALA A 71 6.83 28.52 11.27
N GLN A 72 6.70 27.93 10.08
CA GLN A 72 6.17 28.59 8.88
C GLN A 72 4.63 28.54 8.80
N TYR A 73 4.01 27.49 9.37
CA TYR A 73 2.57 27.24 9.25
C TYR A 73 1.88 26.88 10.59
N PRO A 74 2.02 27.67 11.66
CA PRO A 74 1.48 27.34 12.98
C PRO A 74 -0.04 27.11 13.01
N ASP A 75 -0.79 27.92 12.25
CA ASP A 75 -2.25 27.77 12.16
C ASP A 75 -2.65 26.50 11.41
N ALA A 76 -1.89 26.15 10.37
CA ALA A 76 -2.12 24.93 9.60
C ALA A 76 -1.84 23.69 10.46
N VAL A 77 -0.80 23.72 11.31
CA VAL A 77 -0.53 22.66 12.28
C VAL A 77 -1.67 22.51 13.27
N THR A 78 -2.21 23.62 13.78
CA THR A 78 -3.38 23.60 14.68
C THR A 78 -4.58 22.92 14.01
N ARG A 79 -4.92 23.33 12.78
CA ARG A 79 -6.02 22.71 12.02
C ARG A 79 -5.76 21.22 11.71
N MET A 80 -4.54 20.87 11.34
CA MET A 80 -4.17 19.48 11.03
C MET A 80 -4.27 18.59 12.28
N ASN A 81 -3.94 19.11 13.46
CA ASN A 81 -4.11 18.36 14.71
C ASN A 81 -5.60 18.19 15.09
N SER A 82 -6.45 19.16 14.76
CA SER A 82 -7.91 19.06 14.99
C SER A 82 -8.62 18.14 14.01
N ASP A 83 -8.15 18.07 12.76
CA ASP A 83 -8.71 17.19 11.73
C ASP A 83 -7.61 16.55 10.88
N TRP A 84 -7.02 15.49 11.40
CA TRP A 84 -5.88 14.84 10.72
C TRP A 84 -6.25 14.23 9.36
N PHE A 85 -7.50 13.76 9.20
CA PHE A 85 -7.93 13.03 8.00
C PHE A 85 -8.46 13.96 6.91
N GLY A 86 -9.27 14.95 7.29
CA GLY A 86 -9.89 15.92 6.38
C GLY A 86 -9.04 17.16 6.11
N PHE A 87 -8.01 17.45 6.92
CA PHE A 87 -7.11 18.58 6.65
C PHE A 87 -6.49 18.49 5.26
N VAL A 88 -6.74 19.52 4.44
CA VAL A 88 -6.16 19.70 3.12
C VAL A 88 -4.85 20.46 3.26
N PHE A 89 -3.76 19.84 2.85
CA PHE A 89 -2.45 20.48 2.83
C PHE A 89 -2.46 21.67 1.85
N PRO A 90 -1.84 22.82 2.17
CA PRO A 90 -1.79 23.94 1.24
C PRO A 90 -1.15 23.54 -0.09
N GLY A 91 -1.88 23.67 -1.20
CA GLY A 91 -1.40 23.23 -2.53
C GLY A 91 -1.32 21.70 -2.71
N GLY A 92 -1.89 20.93 -1.79
CA GLY A 92 -1.92 19.48 -1.80
C GLY A 92 -3.34 18.93 -1.72
N GLU A 93 -3.47 17.75 -1.11
CA GLU A 93 -4.76 17.06 -0.89
C GLU A 93 -4.87 16.59 0.56
N SER A 94 -6.09 16.33 1.04
CA SER A 94 -6.28 15.66 2.32
C SER A 94 -6.01 14.16 2.24
N ARG A 95 -5.82 13.52 3.40
CA ARG A 95 -5.70 12.05 3.48
C ARG A 95 -7.01 11.37 3.05
N GLY A 96 -8.15 12.01 3.30
CA GLY A 96 -9.46 11.58 2.79
C GLY A 96 -9.54 11.58 1.28
N GLN A 97 -9.18 12.69 0.63
CA GLN A 97 -9.15 12.80 -0.83
C GLN A 97 -8.23 11.76 -1.46
N MET A 98 -7.03 11.57 -0.90
CA MET A 98 -6.11 10.54 -1.35
C MET A 98 -6.69 9.13 -1.19
N ALA A 99 -7.34 8.84 -0.06
CA ALA A 99 -7.96 7.54 0.18
C ALA A 99 -9.10 7.26 -0.81
N GLU A 100 -9.93 8.26 -1.11
CA GLU A 100 -11.02 8.17 -2.09
C GLU A 100 -10.49 7.87 -3.50
N ARG A 101 -9.50 8.64 -3.99
CA ARG A 101 -8.94 8.39 -5.34
C ARG A 101 -8.24 7.03 -5.44
N ALA A 102 -7.53 6.61 -4.38
CA ALA A 102 -6.83 5.33 -4.37
C ALA A 102 -7.82 4.15 -4.32
N ALA A 103 -8.90 4.29 -3.54
CA ALA A 103 -9.96 3.30 -3.50
C ALA A 103 -10.70 3.19 -4.85
N ALA A 104 -11.01 4.33 -5.48
CA ALA A 104 -11.62 4.37 -6.81
C ALA A 104 -10.72 3.72 -7.88
N ALA A 105 -9.40 3.89 -7.79
CA ALA A 105 -8.45 3.22 -8.67
C ALA A 105 -8.54 1.69 -8.55
N VAL A 106 -8.56 1.17 -7.32
CA VAL A 106 -8.73 -0.27 -7.10
C VAL A 106 -10.10 -0.74 -7.56
N GLN A 107 -11.16 0.02 -7.32
CA GLN A 107 -12.51 -0.34 -7.79
C GLN A 107 -12.55 -0.47 -9.32
N ARG A 108 -11.93 0.46 -10.06
CA ARG A 108 -11.83 0.36 -11.52
C ARG A 108 -11.12 -0.92 -11.98
N LEU A 109 -10.06 -1.34 -11.29
CA LEU A 109 -9.36 -2.59 -11.61
C LEU A 109 -10.21 -3.82 -11.34
N LEU A 110 -11.04 -3.80 -10.29
CA LEU A 110 -11.98 -4.86 -9.98
C LEU A 110 -13.12 -4.92 -11.02
N ASP A 111 -13.65 -3.76 -11.42
CA ASP A 111 -14.76 -3.64 -12.37
C ASP A 111 -14.34 -3.99 -13.80
N ASP A 112 -13.09 -3.72 -14.18
CA ASP A 112 -12.49 -4.11 -15.47
C ASP A 112 -12.48 -5.64 -15.67
N GLY A 113 -12.49 -6.42 -14.58
CA GLY A 113 -12.58 -7.89 -14.63
C GLY A 113 -11.40 -8.59 -15.29
N ARG A 114 -10.36 -7.84 -15.70
CA ARG A 114 -9.14 -8.37 -16.33
C ARG A 114 -8.14 -8.81 -15.27
N GLY A 115 -7.87 -10.11 -15.24
CA GLY A 115 -6.90 -10.74 -14.36
C GLY A 115 -7.52 -11.18 -13.03
N SER A 116 -7.19 -12.39 -12.59
CA SER A 116 -7.65 -12.96 -11.31
C SER A 116 -6.74 -12.55 -10.15
N HIS A 117 -5.45 -12.29 -10.42
CA HIS A 117 -4.46 -11.88 -9.43
C HIS A 117 -3.72 -10.63 -9.92
N ILE A 118 -4.02 -9.49 -9.28
CA ILE A 118 -3.41 -8.20 -9.61
C ILE A 118 -2.41 -7.83 -8.51
N LEU A 119 -1.15 -7.60 -8.87
CA LEU A 119 -0.14 -7.05 -7.98
C LEU A 119 -0.24 -5.52 -7.99
N ILE A 120 -0.49 -4.89 -6.82
CA ILE A 120 -0.65 -3.43 -6.71
C ILE A 120 0.51 -2.80 -5.93
N GLY A 121 1.25 -1.89 -6.56
CA GLY A 121 2.29 -1.07 -5.95
C GLY A 121 1.76 0.30 -5.52
N ALA A 122 1.76 0.59 -4.22
CA ALA A 122 1.27 1.86 -3.67
C ALA A 122 2.09 2.28 -2.44
N HIS A 123 1.59 3.24 -1.66
CA HIS A 123 2.28 3.83 -0.51
C HIS A 123 1.55 3.57 0.81
N GLY A 124 2.19 3.91 1.93
CA GLY A 124 1.72 3.50 3.26
C GLY A 124 0.30 3.98 3.56
N MET A 125 0.04 5.28 3.37
CA MET A 125 -1.30 5.82 3.64
C MET A 125 -2.29 5.49 2.51
N SER A 126 -1.85 5.43 1.24
CA SER A 126 -2.69 4.94 0.14
C SER A 126 -3.19 3.52 0.38
N VAL A 127 -2.31 2.57 0.74
CA VAL A 127 -2.71 1.20 1.06
C VAL A 127 -3.70 1.17 2.21
N ARG A 128 -3.48 1.98 3.25
CA ARG A 128 -4.40 2.04 4.39
C ARG A 128 -5.78 2.55 3.98
N GLY A 129 -5.83 3.59 3.15
CA GLY A 129 -7.07 4.13 2.58
C GLY A 129 -7.83 3.09 1.76
N ILE A 130 -7.13 2.40 0.86
CA ILE A 130 -7.67 1.29 0.05
C ILE A 130 -8.28 0.20 0.94
N LEU A 131 -7.52 -0.27 1.95
CA LEU A 131 -7.97 -1.33 2.85
C LEU A 131 -9.19 -0.91 3.66
N HIS A 132 -9.21 0.30 4.21
CA HIS A 132 -10.38 0.81 4.95
C HIS A 132 -11.62 0.94 4.07
N HIS A 133 -11.47 1.38 2.83
CA HIS A 133 -12.60 1.57 1.92
C HIS A 133 -13.23 0.24 1.47
N HIS A 134 -12.40 -0.71 1.04
CA HIS A 134 -12.86 -1.98 0.45
C HIS A 134 -13.14 -3.06 1.50
N PHE A 135 -12.50 -2.97 2.65
CA PHE A 135 -12.65 -3.93 3.75
C PHE A 135 -13.01 -3.21 5.06
N PRO A 136 -14.12 -2.45 5.08
CA PRO A 136 -14.62 -1.90 6.33
C PRO A 136 -14.96 -3.06 7.25
N ALA A 137 -14.72 -2.89 8.56
CA ALA A 137 -15.01 -3.93 9.54
C ALA A 137 -16.42 -4.51 9.33
N GLY A 138 -16.50 -5.80 9.00
CA GLY A 138 -17.76 -6.52 8.81
C GLY A 138 -18.23 -6.82 7.38
N ARG A 139 -17.53 -6.41 6.29
CA ARG A 139 -17.87 -6.86 4.92
C ARG A 139 -16.99 -7.99 4.40
N ARG A 140 -17.62 -8.91 3.65
CA ARG A 140 -16.99 -10.04 2.95
C ARG A 140 -16.59 -9.62 1.54
N ALA A 141 -15.40 -9.98 1.08
CA ALA A 141 -14.93 -9.73 -0.28
C ALA A 141 -14.29 -10.99 -0.89
N SER A 142 -14.37 -11.11 -2.21
CA SER A 142 -13.98 -12.27 -3.03
C SER A 142 -12.56 -12.21 -3.61
N HIS A 143 -11.76 -11.18 -3.30
CA HIS A 143 -10.44 -10.94 -3.92
C HIS A 143 -9.32 -10.77 -2.87
N GLY A 144 -8.10 -11.16 -3.22
CA GLY A 144 -6.91 -11.07 -2.35
C GLY A 144 -6.05 -9.83 -2.64
N LEU A 145 -5.74 -9.03 -1.61
CA LEU A 145 -4.80 -7.91 -1.67
C LEU A 145 -3.55 -8.19 -0.83
N TYR A 146 -2.37 -7.85 -1.35
CA TYR A 146 -1.08 -8.01 -0.67
C TYR A 146 -0.40 -6.65 -0.51
N SER A 147 0.10 -6.34 0.70
CA SER A 147 0.87 -5.11 0.97
C SER A 147 2.29 -5.44 1.44
N GLY A 148 3.28 -4.78 0.85
CA GLY A 148 4.71 -4.89 1.18
C GLY A 148 5.24 -3.80 2.13
N SER A 149 4.39 -3.15 2.93
CA SER A 149 4.81 -2.05 3.84
C SER A 149 4.85 -2.47 5.32
N ARG A 150 5.58 -1.72 6.17
CA ARG A 150 5.73 -1.93 7.63
C ARG A 150 4.43 -1.82 8.46
N THR A 151 3.25 -1.78 7.84
CA THR A 151 2.00 -1.48 8.52
C THR A 151 1.41 -2.74 9.18
N PRO A 152 1.10 -2.74 10.50
CA PRO A 152 0.42 -3.85 11.14
C PRO A 152 -1.06 -3.84 10.74
N ALA A 153 -1.55 -4.93 10.17
CA ALA A 153 -2.98 -5.13 9.91
C ALA A 153 -3.55 -6.16 10.90
N SER A 154 -4.67 -5.79 11.51
CA SER A 154 -5.42 -6.55 12.51
C SER A 154 -6.03 -7.84 11.95
N ARG A 155 -6.08 -8.86 12.83
CA ARG A 155 -6.57 -10.22 12.57
C ARG A 155 -8.09 -10.26 12.74
N PHE A 156 -8.82 -10.71 11.72
CA PHE A 156 -10.24 -11.07 11.83
C PHE A 156 -10.46 -12.46 11.23
N SER A 157 -11.08 -13.38 11.98
CA SER A 157 -11.34 -14.77 11.55
C SER A 157 -12.83 -15.03 11.34
N GLY A 158 -13.17 -15.58 10.17
CA GLY A 158 -14.50 -16.11 9.85
C GLY A 158 -14.71 -16.26 8.33
N ARG A 159 -14.64 -17.50 7.83
CA ARG A 159 -15.01 -18.03 6.49
C ARG A 159 -15.01 -17.07 5.26
N SER A 160 -13.92 -16.69 4.60
CA SER A 160 -12.62 -16.11 5.03
C SER A 160 -11.95 -15.58 3.75
N ALA A 161 -11.75 -14.26 3.63
CA ALA A 161 -10.84 -13.69 2.64
C ALA A 161 -9.43 -14.28 2.87
N ARG A 162 -8.78 -14.73 1.80
CA ARG A 162 -7.44 -15.31 1.90
C ARG A 162 -6.40 -14.22 1.60
N ILE A 163 -5.97 -13.50 2.63
CA ILE A 163 -4.64 -12.85 2.59
C ILE A 163 -3.63 -14.00 2.69
N SER A 164 -3.11 -14.47 1.56
CA SER A 164 -2.35 -15.74 1.57
C SER A 164 -0.94 -15.60 2.14
N ARG A 165 -0.38 -14.38 2.26
CA ARG A 165 0.94 -14.15 2.85
C ARG A 165 1.13 -12.72 3.37
N TRP A 166 1.73 -12.62 4.55
CA TRP A 166 2.24 -11.40 5.18
C TRP A 166 3.77 -11.45 5.11
N CYS A 167 4.42 -10.59 4.31
CA CYS A 167 5.88 -10.47 4.31
C CYS A 167 6.27 -9.17 5.01
N ASN A 168 6.46 -9.26 6.33
CA ASN A 168 7.28 -8.30 7.06
C ASN A 168 8.72 -8.78 6.94
N SER A 169 9.66 -7.86 6.65
CA SER A 169 11.11 -8.06 6.56
C SER A 169 11.77 -8.97 7.61
N ARG A 170 11.11 -9.26 8.75
CA ARG A 170 11.60 -10.17 9.80
C ARG A 170 11.08 -11.62 9.75
N ARG A 171 10.14 -11.97 8.86
CA ARG A 171 9.47 -13.31 8.86
C ARG A 171 9.41 -14.01 7.50
N CYS A 172 10.20 -13.58 6.53
CA CYS A 172 10.26 -14.25 5.23
C CYS A 172 11.39 -15.29 5.30
N GLY A 173 11.17 -16.42 6.00
CA GLY A 173 12.24 -17.43 6.16
C GLY A 173 12.05 -18.65 7.09
N ALA A 174 10.86 -19.01 7.61
CA ALA A 174 10.74 -20.23 8.42
C ALA A 174 9.66 -21.20 7.88
N PRO A 175 9.98 -22.49 7.63
CA PRO A 175 8.97 -23.50 7.33
C PRO A 175 8.05 -23.69 8.54
N SER A 176 6.78 -23.97 8.27
CA SER A 176 5.74 -24.19 9.28
C SER A 176 6.01 -25.47 10.10
N GLY A 177 6.81 -25.36 11.15
CA GLY A 177 6.94 -26.38 12.19
C GLY A 177 5.94 -26.13 13.31
N ARG A 178 4.95 -27.01 13.49
CA ARG A 178 4.13 -27.04 14.70
C ARG A 178 5.02 -27.29 15.91
N ARG A 179 4.99 -26.42 16.94
CA ARG A 179 5.31 -26.84 18.31
C ARG A 179 4.33 -26.23 19.31
N ARG A 180 3.89 -27.11 20.22
CA ARG A 180 2.91 -26.93 21.30
C ARG A 180 3.36 -25.86 22.29
N LEU A 181 2.36 -25.24 22.91
CA LEU A 181 2.50 -24.44 24.12
C LEU A 181 2.86 -25.35 25.31
N THR A 182 3.99 -25.05 25.95
CA THR A 182 4.17 -25.09 27.41
C THR A 182 4.76 -23.75 27.79
#